data_AF-A0A7S3BJH4-F1
#
_entry.id   AF-A0A7S3BJH4-F1
#
_cell.length_a   1.000
_cell.length_b   1.000
_cell.length_c   1.000
_cell.angle_alpha   90.00
_cell.angle_beta   90.00
_cell.angle_gamma   90.00
#
_symmetry.space_group_name_H-M   'P 1'
#
loop_
_entity.id
_entity.type
_entity.pdbx_description
1 polymer ?
#
loop_
_entity_poly.entity_id
_entity_poly.type
_entity_poly.pdbx_seq_one_letter_code
_entity_poly.pdbx_strand_id
1 'polypeptide(L)'
;DQAIEYGTDYRRAQVFLVDVDEGQRKVVYTPDVTFRARALVLATGAMGRPPSIQGEGEFLGKGVSYCATCDGAFYCGREVAVVGANREAIEEAEFLTKFSSMVHWITPK
;
A
#
# COMPACT_ATOMS: atom_id res chain seq x y z
N ASP A 1 10.30 17.33 8.49
CA ASP A 1 10.82 18.48 9.26
C ASP A 1 10.68 18.26 10.76
N GLN A 2 9.47 18.03 11.30
CA GLN A 2 9.25 17.78 12.73
C GLN A 2 10.25 16.78 13.36
N ALA A 3 10.46 15.58 12.77
CA ALA A 3 11.37 14.60 13.33
C ALA A 3 12.85 15.06 13.38
N ILE A 4 13.28 15.87 12.40
CA ILE A 4 14.64 16.42 12.31
C ILE A 4 14.84 17.48 13.41
N GLU A 5 13.82 18.31 13.69
CA GLU A 5 13.86 19.30 14.77
C GLU A 5 14.07 18.65 16.15
N TYR A 6 13.58 17.42 16.34
CA TYR A 6 13.82 16.61 17.53
C TYR A 6 15.11 15.76 17.46
N GLY A 7 15.98 15.98 16.48
CA GLY A 7 17.31 15.39 16.41
C GLY A 7 17.45 14.12 15.56
N THR A 8 16.47 13.81 14.69
CA THR A 8 16.57 12.66 13.78
C THR A 8 17.58 12.93 12.66
N ASP A 9 18.55 12.02 12.45
CA ASP A 9 19.39 12.00 11.24
C ASP A 9 18.57 11.42 10.08
N TYR A 10 18.20 12.28 9.13
CA TYR A 10 17.46 11.90 7.93
C TYR A 10 18.41 11.65 6.75
N ARG A 11 18.32 10.46 6.17
CA ARG A 11 19.07 10.08 4.97
C ARG A 11 18.12 9.63 3.88
N ARG A 12 18.29 10.18 2.69
CA ARG A 12 17.62 9.69 1.48
C ARG A 12 18.48 8.62 0.84
N ALA A 13 18.12 7.35 1.03
CA ALA A 13 18.80 6.21 0.44
C ALA A 13 17.81 5.08 0.14
N GLN A 14 18.06 4.31 -0.92
CA GLN A 14 17.31 3.09 -1.21
C GLN A 14 17.97 1.92 -0.48
N VAL A 15 17.22 1.22 0.35
CA VAL A 15 17.66 -0.03 0.99
C VAL A 15 17.35 -1.19 0.05
N PHE A 16 18.34 -2.03 -0.25
CA PHE A 16 18.14 -3.22 -1.09
C PHE A 16 18.30 -4.54 -0.33
N LEU A 17 18.95 -4.54 0.83
CA LEU A 17 19.10 -5.71 1.68
C LEU A 17 19.14 -5.29 3.15
N VAL A 18 18.57 -6.14 4.00
CA VAL A 18 18.75 -6.10 5.45
C VAL A 18 19.21 -7.47 5.91
N ASP A 19 20.24 -7.50 6.74
CA ASP A 19 20.72 -8.69 7.42
C ASP A 19 20.43 -8.58 8.93
N VAL A 20 19.75 -9.60 9.47
CA VAL A 20 19.25 -9.67 10.85
C VAL A 20 19.73 -10.92 11.59
N ASP A 21 20.96 -11.37 11.31
CA ASP A 21 21.54 -12.56 11.95
C ASP A 21 21.54 -12.51 13.49
N GLU A 22 21.28 -13.66 14.11
CA GLU A 22 21.19 -13.83 15.56
C GLU A 22 22.57 -13.69 16.20
N GLY A 23 22.79 -12.58 16.90
CA GLY A 23 24.00 -12.31 17.68
C GLY A 23 24.88 -11.17 17.15
N GLN A 24 24.57 -10.61 15.98
CA GLN A 24 25.25 -9.42 15.45
C GLN A 24 24.35 -8.17 15.40
N ARG A 25 24.95 -6.99 15.18
CA ARG A 25 24.20 -5.76 14.89
C ARG A 25 23.47 -5.92 13.55
N LYS A 26 22.24 -5.42 13.46
CA LYS A 26 21.45 -5.43 12.21
C LYS A 26 22.20 -4.61 11.16
N VAL A 27 22.33 -5.13 9.96
CA VAL A 27 23.06 -4.49 8.87
C VAL A 27 22.08 -4.09 7.77
N VAL A 28 22.14 -2.83 7.34
CA VAL A 28 21.27 -2.28 6.30
C VAL A 28 22.15 -1.84 5.14
N TYR A 29 21.90 -2.39 3.96
CA TYR A 29 22.70 -2.14 2.77
C TYR A 29 21.98 -1.16 1.85
N THR A 30 22.71 -0.10 1.47
CA THR A 30 22.31 0.89 0.47
C THR A 30 23.42 1.02 -0.58
N PRO A 31 23.17 1.63 -1.77
CA PRO A 31 24.17 1.74 -2.83
C PRO A 31 25.48 2.41 -2.39
N ASP A 32 25.40 3.41 -1.52
CA ASP A 32 26.56 4.23 -1.15
C ASP A 32 27.14 3.88 0.23
N VAL A 33 26.28 3.46 1.17
CA VAL A 33 26.65 3.29 2.59
C VAL A 33 25.98 2.06 3.20
N THR A 34 26.72 1.36 4.06
CA THR A 34 26.19 0.28 4.91
C THR A 34 26.00 0.77 6.34
N PHE A 35 24.79 0.68 6.86
CA PHE A 35 24.46 1.08 8.24
C PHE A 35 24.44 -0.14 9.17
N ARG A 36 24.82 0.08 10.44
CA ARG A 36 24.74 -0.94 11.51
C ARG A 36 23.95 -0.41 12.69
N ALA A 37 22.95 -1.14 13.15
CA ALA A 37 22.07 -0.73 14.23
C ALA A 37 21.81 -1.83 15.26
N ARG A 38 21.51 -1.44 16.50
CA ARG A 38 21.09 -2.38 17.57
C ARG A 38 19.65 -2.85 17.39
N ALA A 39 18.80 -1.99 16.85
CA ALA A 39 17.40 -2.24 16.55
C ALA A 39 17.07 -1.69 15.16
N LEU A 40 16.09 -2.29 14.50
CA LEU A 40 15.60 -1.87 13.19
C LEU A 40 14.08 -1.85 13.23
N VAL A 41 13.48 -0.76 12.75
CA VAL A 41 12.03 -0.62 12.59
C VAL A 41 11.74 -0.59 11.09
N LEU A 42 10.95 -1.56 10.62
CA LEU A 42 10.54 -1.62 9.22
C LEU A 42 9.24 -0.85 9.04
N ALA A 43 9.33 0.29 8.37
CA ALA A 43 8.20 1.17 8.05
C ALA A 43 8.18 1.49 6.54
N THR A 44 8.49 0.51 5.70
CA THR A 44 8.61 0.65 4.23
C THR A 44 7.27 0.84 3.52
N GLY A 45 6.16 0.73 4.25
CA GLY A 45 4.83 0.63 3.68
C GLY A 45 4.62 -0.69 2.93
N ALA A 46 3.48 -0.78 2.26
CA ALA A 46 3.18 -1.83 1.29
C ALA A 46 3.06 -1.19 -0.10
N MET A 47 3.64 -1.83 -1.12
CA MET A 47 3.40 -1.43 -2.51
C MET A 47 2.30 -2.31 -3.08
N GLY A 48 1.32 -1.66 -3.72
CA GLY A 48 0.29 -2.36 -4.49
C GLY A 48 0.89 -3.10 -5.68
N ARG A 49 0.08 -3.98 -6.27
CA ARG A 49 0.46 -4.63 -7.54
C ARG A 49 0.58 -3.59 -8.66
N PRO A 50 1.40 -3.85 -9.69
CA PRO A 50 1.30 -3.11 -10.93
C PRO A 50 -0.12 -3.21 -11.54
N PRO A 51 -0.57 -2.18 -12.27
CA PRO A 51 -1.78 -2.27 -13.07
C PRO A 51 -1.71 -3.46 -14.03
N SER A 52 -2.79 -4.23 -14.10
CA SER A 52 -2.92 -5.43 -14.94
C SER A 52 -4.09 -5.34 -15.92
N ILE A 53 -5.00 -4.39 -15.74
CA ILE A 53 -6.15 -4.16 -16.63
C ILE A 53 -5.88 -2.93 -17.50
N GLN A 54 -6.20 -3.01 -18.79
CA GLN A 54 -6.09 -1.87 -19.69
C GLN A 54 -6.89 -0.67 -19.14
N GLY A 55 -6.23 0.48 -19.01
CA GLY A 55 -6.81 1.70 -18.44
C GLY A 55 -6.74 1.80 -16.91
N GLU A 56 -6.41 0.74 -16.17
CA GLU A 56 -6.37 0.76 -14.71
C GLU A 56 -5.44 1.86 -14.15
N GLY A 57 -4.23 1.96 -14.69
CA GLY A 57 -3.29 3.02 -14.30
C GLY A 57 -3.68 4.41 -14.79
N GLU A 58 -4.33 4.52 -15.95
CA GLU A 58 -4.75 5.79 -16.55
C GLU A 58 -5.92 6.43 -15.77
N PHE A 59 -6.83 5.59 -15.27
CA PHE A 59 -8.02 5.99 -14.52
C PHE A 59 -7.85 5.90 -13.00
N LEU A 60 -6.64 5.62 -12.49
CA LEU A 60 -6.34 5.63 -11.06
C LEU A 60 -6.63 7.03 -10.48
N GLY A 61 -7.49 7.08 -9.45
CA GLY A 61 -7.97 8.33 -8.85
C GLY A 61 -9.03 9.08 -9.68
N LYS A 62 -9.47 8.53 -10.82
CA LYS A 62 -10.50 9.08 -11.72
C LYS A 62 -11.69 8.12 -11.94
N GLY A 63 -11.86 7.16 -11.04
CA GLY A 63 -12.85 6.08 -11.15
C GLY A 63 -12.31 4.73 -10.69
N VAL A 64 -10.99 4.52 -10.82
CA VAL A 64 -10.30 3.35 -10.27
C VAL A 64 -9.74 3.71 -8.90
N SER A 65 -10.02 2.86 -7.90
CA SER A 65 -9.49 2.93 -6.54
C SER A 65 -9.01 1.55 -6.09
N TYR A 66 -8.09 1.53 -5.12
CA TYR A 66 -7.57 0.32 -4.46
C TYR A 66 -7.95 0.25 -2.97
N CYS A 67 -8.77 1.19 -2.48
CA CYS A 67 -9.14 1.24 -1.07
C CYS A 67 -10.60 1.66 -0.94
N ALA A 68 -11.50 0.68 -0.82
CA ALA A 68 -12.93 0.94 -0.61
C ALA A 68 -13.19 1.82 0.61
N THR A 69 -12.42 1.63 1.69
CA THR A 69 -12.57 2.39 2.94
C THR A 69 -12.12 3.85 2.83
N CYS A 70 -11.19 4.14 1.93
CA CYS A 70 -10.69 5.48 1.68
C CYS A 70 -11.65 6.27 0.77
N ASP A 71 -12.10 5.64 -0.31
CA ASP A 71 -12.75 6.34 -1.43
C ASP A 71 -14.26 6.06 -1.56
N GLY A 72 -14.79 5.06 -0.87
CA GLY A 72 -16.19 4.60 -1.05
C GLY A 72 -17.23 5.71 -0.87
N ALA A 73 -16.97 6.67 0.03
CA ALA A 73 -17.87 7.80 0.25
C ALA A 73 -18.04 8.71 -0.98
N PHE A 74 -17.03 8.81 -1.85
CA PHE A 74 -17.12 9.61 -3.08
C PHE A 74 -18.08 9.02 -4.13
N TYR A 75 -18.39 7.73 -4.01
CA TYR A 75 -19.28 6.99 -4.91
C TYR A 75 -20.64 6.70 -4.29
N CYS A 76 -21.03 7.46 -3.26
CA CYS A 76 -22.34 7.32 -2.62
C CYS A 76 -23.50 7.44 -3.64
N GLY A 77 -24.42 6.47 -3.60
CA GLY A 77 -25.56 6.37 -4.51
C GLY A 77 -25.19 5.99 -5.95
N ARG A 78 -23.94 5.62 -6.23
CA ARG A 78 -23.51 5.17 -7.56
C ARG A 78 -23.38 3.65 -7.64
N GLU A 79 -23.41 3.14 -8.86
CA GLU A 79 -23.04 1.76 -9.14
C GLU A 79 -21.52 1.63 -9.19
N VAL A 80 -20.97 0.60 -8.55
CA VAL A 80 -19.53 0.35 -8.47
C VAL A 80 -19.23 -1.11 -8.80
N ALA A 81 -18.00 -1.38 -9.24
CA ALA A 81 -17.50 -2.73 -9.46
C ALA A 81 -16.27 -3.01 -8.59
N VAL A 82 -16.23 -4.20 -7.99
CA VAL A 82 -15.09 -4.71 -7.22
C VAL A 82 -14.49 -5.89 -7.96
N VAL A 83 -13.20 -5.81 -8.27
CA VAL A 83 -12.47 -6.85 -8.99
C VAL A 83 -11.52 -7.58 -8.04
N GLY A 84 -11.75 -8.87 -7.82
CA GLY A 84 -10.88 -9.68 -6.97
C GLY A 84 -11.52 -11.02 -6.57
N ALA A 85 -10.68 -11.98 -6.16
CA ALA A 85 -11.13 -13.34 -5.81
C ALA A 85 -10.70 -13.78 -4.39
N ASN A 86 -10.06 -12.90 -3.63
CA ASN A 86 -9.60 -13.17 -2.26
C ASN A 86 -10.64 -12.68 -1.23
N ARG A 87 -10.41 -13.00 0.06
CA ARG A 87 -11.31 -12.58 1.15
C ARG A 87 -11.39 -11.05 1.28
N GLU A 88 -10.29 -10.35 1.04
CA GLU A 88 -10.23 -8.89 1.08
C GLU A 88 -11.21 -8.26 0.08
N ALA A 89 -11.30 -8.76 -1.16
CA ALA A 89 -12.27 -8.28 -2.15
C ALA A 89 -13.73 -8.45 -1.68
N ILE A 90 -14.03 -9.50 -0.91
CA ILE A 90 -15.37 -9.73 -0.34
C ILE A 90 -15.65 -8.68 0.75
N GLU A 91 -14.71 -8.49 1.66
CA GLU A 91 -14.82 -7.52 2.76
C GLU A 91 -14.96 -6.09 2.22
N GLU A 92 -14.21 -5.73 1.18
CA GLU A 92 -14.31 -4.43 0.50
C GLU A 92 -15.65 -4.26 -0.24
N ALA A 93 -16.12 -5.29 -0.94
CA ALA A 93 -17.42 -5.25 -1.61
C ALA A 93 -18.56 -5.07 -0.60
N GLU A 94 -18.54 -5.81 0.51
CA GLU A 94 -19.50 -5.67 1.60
C GLU A 94 -19.46 -4.25 2.19
N PHE A 95 -18.27 -3.69 2.41
CA PHE A 95 -18.13 -2.32 2.89
C PHE A 95 -18.80 -1.30 1.95
N LEU A 96 -18.61 -1.45 0.64
CA LEU A 96 -19.18 -0.52 -0.35
C LEU A 96 -20.72 -0.56 -0.42
N THR A 97 -21.37 -1.64 0.02
CA THR A 97 -22.84 -1.72 0.10
C THR A 97 -23.46 -0.66 1.01
N LYS A 98 -22.68 -0.10 1.95
CA LYS A 98 -23.13 0.98 2.85
C LYS A 98 -23.30 2.32 2.13
N PHE A 99 -22.69 2.49 0.96
CA PHE A 99 -22.63 3.75 0.22
C PHE A 99 -23.23 3.63 -1.18
N SER A 100 -22.95 2.54 -1.88
CA SER A 100 -23.22 2.37 -3.31
C SER A 100 -24.66 1.90 -3.54
N SER A 101 -25.27 2.29 -4.67
CA SER A 101 -26.60 1.81 -5.05
C SER A 101 -26.59 0.35 -5.52
N MET A 102 -25.49 -0.08 -6.12
CA MET A 102 -25.25 -1.46 -6.55
C MET A 102 -23.75 -1.76 -6.53
N VAL A 103 -23.38 -2.97 -6.11
CA VAL A 103 -22.00 -3.45 -6.11
C VAL A 103 -21.91 -4.69 -7.02
N HIS A 104 -21.17 -4.57 -8.12
CA HIS A 104 -20.85 -5.68 -9.01
C HIS A 104 -19.56 -6.35 -8.56
N TRP A 105 -19.61 -7.60 -8.12
CA TRP A 105 -18.41 -8.35 -7.81
C TRP A 105 -17.95 -9.15 -9.02
N ILE A 106 -16.74 -8.85 -9.51
CA ILE A 106 -16.12 -9.44 -10.69
C ILE A 106 -14.93 -10.29 -10.25
N THR A 107 -14.98 -11.59 -10.57
CA THR A 107 -13.88 -12.53 -10.34
C THR A 107 -13.19 -12.84 -11.68
N PRO A 108 -11.98 -12.31 -11.94
CA PRO A 108 -11.21 -12.70 -13.11
C PRO A 108 -10.88 -14.20 -13.05
N LYS A 109 -10.99 -14.90 -14.18
CA LYS A 109 -10.53 -16.29 -14.31
C LYS A 109 -9.02 -16.39 -14.29
#